data_AF-A0A7X3IK84-F1
#
_entry.id   AF-A0A7X3IK84-F1
#
_cell.length_a   1.000
_cell.length_b   1.000
_cell.length_c   1.000
_cell.angle_alpha   90.00
_cell.angle_beta   90.00
_cell.angle_gamma   90.00
#
_symmetry.space_group_name_H-M   'P 1'
#
loop_
_entity.id
_entity.type
_entity.pdbx_description
1 polymer ?
#
loop_
_entity_poly.entity_id
_entity_poly.type
_entity_poly.pdbx_seq_one_letter_code
_entity_poly.pdbx_strand_id
1 'polypeptide(L)'
;MAKQSMSINKSENKEQSQEQKKTRQKLDENVLVPVSSNVKGGLIYKSPRSGQVWKFTDFGDEDVMELSELRTMLSSQRAFLEKGWLKVMDQEAIDYLNLARFQKNVVDLDDIDHILEQSPEQIKQVIKEANTNTKSLIFGFARDKYVLGELRDVHIIKAIEEGLGQKLDPNN
;
A
#
# COMPACT_ATOMS: atom_id res chain seq x y z
N MET A 1 -14.22 -70.60 33.68
CA MET A 1 -14.06 -69.81 32.43
C MET A 1 -13.07 -68.69 32.70
N ALA A 2 -12.20 -68.45 31.72
CA ALA A 2 -10.90 -67.79 31.83
C ALA A 2 -10.89 -66.38 32.43
N LYS A 3 -9.85 -66.07 33.21
CA LYS A 3 -9.30 -64.71 33.32
C LYS A 3 -7.78 -64.80 33.26
N GLN A 4 -7.22 -64.48 32.09
CA GLN A 4 -5.81 -64.18 31.91
C GLN A 4 -5.71 -62.72 31.45
N SER A 5 -5.02 -61.95 32.30
CA SER A 5 -4.18 -60.77 32.07
C SER A 5 -4.54 -59.76 30.98
N MET A 6 -4.50 -58.47 31.36
CA MET A 6 -3.86 -57.46 30.51
C MET A 6 -3.16 -56.39 31.35
N SER A 7 -1.93 -56.14 30.94
CA SER A 7 -0.93 -55.26 31.52
C SER A 7 -1.29 -53.79 31.35
N ILE A 8 -0.93 -53.01 32.37
CA ILE A 8 -0.88 -51.56 32.36
C ILE A 8 0.33 -51.15 31.53
N ASN A 9 0.12 -50.38 30.47
CA ASN A 9 1.19 -49.58 29.86
C ASN A 9 0.67 -48.16 29.61
N LYS A 10 1.26 -47.21 30.34
CA LYS A 10 0.94 -45.80 30.33
C LYS A 10 1.72 -45.16 29.18
N SER A 11 1.05 -44.96 28.04
CA SER A 11 1.61 -44.23 26.90
C SER A 11 1.39 -42.73 27.09
N GLU A 12 2.50 -42.00 27.19
CA GLU A 12 2.56 -40.55 27.13
C GLU A 12 2.20 -40.09 25.71
N ASN A 13 1.13 -39.30 25.59
CA ASN A 13 0.69 -38.71 24.33
C ASN A 13 1.41 -37.37 24.14
N LYS A 14 2.40 -37.32 23.23
CA LYS A 14 2.98 -36.06 22.72
C LYS A 14 2.19 -35.64 21.49
N GLU A 15 1.32 -34.66 21.65
CA GLU A 15 0.66 -33.96 20.54
C GLU A 15 1.71 -33.13 19.78
N GLN A 16 2.12 -33.62 18.61
CA GLN A 16 2.80 -32.82 17.59
C GLN A 16 1.75 -32.14 16.72
N SER A 17 1.54 -30.84 16.92
CA SER A 17 0.82 -29.98 15.99
C SER A 17 1.64 -29.85 14.70
N GLN A 18 1.22 -30.54 13.64
CA GLN A 18 1.78 -30.38 12.30
C GLN A 18 1.32 -29.04 11.72
N GLU A 19 2.22 -28.08 11.65
CA GLU A 19 2.03 -26.85 10.89
C GLU A 19 2.01 -27.21 9.40
N GLN A 20 0.80 -27.30 8.83
CA GLN A 20 0.62 -27.53 7.40
C GLN A 20 1.20 -26.35 6.63
N LYS A 21 2.37 -26.57 6.03
CA LYS A 21 3.01 -25.64 5.10
C LYS A 21 2.05 -25.43 3.91
N LYS A 22 1.30 -24.32 3.92
CA LYS A 22 0.45 -23.90 2.79
C LYS A 22 1.32 -23.88 1.53
N THR A 23 1.14 -24.86 0.65
CA THR A 23 1.68 -24.82 -0.70
C THR A 23 1.06 -23.59 -1.37
N ARG A 24 1.89 -22.64 -1.82
CA ARG A 24 1.40 -21.48 -2.58
C ARG A 24 0.69 -22.01 -3.82
N GLN A 25 -0.64 -21.86 -3.88
CA GLN A 25 -1.39 -22.21 -5.07
C GLN A 25 -0.89 -21.33 -6.21
N LYS A 26 -0.75 -21.93 -7.40
CA LYS A 26 -0.35 -21.19 -8.59
C LYS A 26 -1.57 -20.43 -9.08
N LEU A 27 -1.57 -19.11 -8.92
CA LEU A 27 -2.61 -18.25 -9.45
C LEU A 27 -2.48 -18.16 -10.98
N ASP A 28 -3.60 -18.09 -11.70
CA ASP A 28 -3.59 -17.89 -13.15
C ASP A 28 -3.07 -16.49 -13.46
N GLU A 29 -2.11 -16.40 -14.38
CA GLU A 29 -1.43 -15.16 -14.74
C GLU A 29 -2.36 -14.20 -15.53
N ASN A 30 -3.47 -14.71 -16.07
CA ASN A 30 -4.47 -13.92 -16.79
C ASN A 30 -5.56 -13.34 -15.87
N VAL A 31 -5.50 -13.61 -14.56
CA VAL A 31 -6.45 -13.02 -13.60
C VAL A 31 -6.33 -11.50 -13.66
N LEU A 32 -7.48 -10.84 -13.82
CA LEU A 32 -7.57 -9.38 -13.77
C LEU A 32 -7.58 -8.93 -12.32
N VAL A 33 -6.60 -8.11 -11.98
CA VAL A 33 -6.37 -7.56 -10.65
C VAL A 33 -6.74 -6.08 -10.67
N PRO A 34 -7.67 -5.63 -9.81
CA PRO A 34 -7.97 -4.21 -9.64
C PRO A 34 -6.77 -3.47 -9.05
N VAL A 35 -6.47 -2.32 -9.64
CA VAL A 35 -5.40 -1.42 -9.22
C VAL A 35 -5.90 0.01 -9.21
N SER A 36 -5.26 0.86 -8.41
CA SER A 36 -5.55 2.30 -8.42
C SER A 36 -4.29 3.15 -8.35
N SER A 37 -4.37 4.35 -8.91
CA SER A 37 -3.33 5.36 -8.81
C SER A 37 -3.23 5.88 -7.38
N ASN A 38 -2.02 5.96 -6.88
CA ASN A 38 -1.70 6.50 -5.57
C ASN A 38 -0.73 7.69 -5.70
N VAL A 39 -0.86 8.46 -6.77
CA VAL A 39 -0.13 9.71 -6.99
C VAL A 39 -1.13 10.82 -7.31
N LYS A 40 -0.80 12.05 -6.94
CA LYS A 40 -1.60 13.21 -7.34
C LYS A 40 -1.19 13.66 -8.75
N GLY A 41 -2.15 13.76 -9.65
CA GLY A 41 -1.95 13.94 -11.08
C GLY A 41 -1.71 12.63 -11.84
N GLY A 42 -1.29 12.74 -13.10
CA GLY A 42 -1.28 11.59 -14.00
C GLY A 42 -0.19 10.54 -13.72
N LEU A 43 -0.57 9.27 -13.76
CA LEU A 43 0.33 8.11 -13.71
C LEU A 43 0.22 7.31 -14.99
N ILE A 44 1.34 7.05 -15.66
CA ILE A 44 1.37 6.28 -16.91
C ILE A 44 2.31 5.10 -16.75
N TYR A 45 1.76 3.90 -16.85
CA TYR A 45 2.54 2.68 -16.97
C TYR A 45 2.49 2.17 -18.41
N LYS A 46 3.67 1.91 -18.99
CA LYS A 46 3.79 1.23 -20.29
C LYS A 46 4.48 -0.10 -20.08
N SER A 47 3.80 -1.19 -20.39
CA SER A 47 4.37 -2.53 -20.26
C SER A 47 5.48 -2.75 -21.27
N PRO A 48 6.69 -3.15 -20.83
CA PRO A 48 7.75 -3.55 -21.75
C PRO A 48 7.49 -4.93 -22.36
N ARG A 49 6.57 -5.73 -21.79
CA ARG A 49 6.23 -7.08 -22.26
C ARG A 49 5.20 -7.04 -23.39
N SER A 50 4.07 -6.37 -23.16
CA SER A 50 2.93 -6.36 -24.08
C SER A 50 2.83 -5.07 -24.90
N GLY A 51 3.52 -4.01 -24.49
CA GLY A 51 3.37 -2.66 -25.07
C GLY A 51 2.09 -1.94 -24.64
N GLN A 52 1.22 -2.59 -23.86
CA GLN A 52 -0.01 -1.99 -23.33
C GLN A 52 0.31 -0.81 -22.42
N VAL A 53 -0.59 0.18 -22.42
CA VAL A 53 -0.45 1.42 -21.66
C VAL A 53 -1.64 1.60 -20.75
N TRP A 54 -1.39 1.78 -19.46
CA TRP A 54 -2.35 2.20 -18.46
C TRP A 54 -2.12 3.67 -18.15
N LYS A 55 -3.21 4.44 -18.15
CA LYS A 55 -3.18 5.88 -17.90
C LYS A 55 -4.20 6.22 -16.83
N PHE A 56 -3.70 6.63 -15.68
CA PHE A 56 -4.48 7.20 -14.61
C PHE A 56 -4.36 8.72 -14.70
N THR A 57 -5.48 9.42 -14.55
CA THR A 57 -5.55 10.89 -14.65
C THR A 57 -5.17 11.54 -13.33
N ASP A 58 -5.61 10.96 -12.21
CA ASP A 58 -5.34 11.47 -10.87
C ASP A 58 -5.27 10.37 -9.81
N PHE A 59 -5.11 10.78 -8.56
CA PHE A 59 -5.18 9.93 -7.37
C PHE A 59 -6.53 9.21 -7.29
N GLY A 60 -6.49 7.92 -6.95
CA GLY A 60 -7.70 7.11 -6.78
C GLY A 60 -8.30 6.59 -8.08
N ASP A 61 -7.85 7.04 -9.25
CA ASP A 61 -8.30 6.47 -10.51
C ASP A 61 -7.99 4.97 -10.56
N GLU A 62 -8.99 4.18 -10.93
CA GLU A 62 -8.92 2.73 -10.93
C GLU A 62 -8.83 2.16 -12.35
N ASP A 63 -8.16 1.02 -12.49
CA ASP A 63 -8.16 0.21 -13.70
C ASP A 63 -7.88 -1.26 -13.32
N VAL A 64 -7.85 -2.15 -14.31
CA VAL A 64 -7.53 -3.56 -14.14
C VAL A 64 -6.27 -3.94 -14.89
N MET A 65 -5.44 -4.78 -14.28
CA MET A 65 -4.22 -5.32 -14.86
C MET A 65 -4.19 -6.83 -14.74
N GLU A 66 -3.70 -7.54 -15.75
CA GLU A 66 -3.40 -8.96 -15.57
C GLU A 66 -2.33 -9.15 -14.49
N LEU A 67 -2.43 -10.24 -13.72
CA LEU A 67 -1.40 -10.62 -12.76
C LEU A 67 -0.02 -10.74 -13.42
N SER A 68 0.02 -11.21 -14.67
CA SER A 68 1.23 -11.28 -15.50
C SER A 68 1.89 -9.90 -15.71
N GLU A 69 1.09 -8.84 -15.81
CA GLU A 69 1.54 -7.46 -15.97
C GLU A 69 2.06 -6.88 -14.67
N LEU A 70 1.42 -7.19 -13.53
CA LEU A 70 1.95 -6.83 -12.22
C LEU A 70 3.29 -7.51 -11.91
N ARG A 71 3.45 -8.78 -12.31
CA ARG A 71 4.74 -9.48 -12.25
C ARG A 71 5.79 -8.81 -13.14
N THR A 72 5.41 -8.42 -14.36
CA THR A 72 6.30 -7.70 -15.28
C THR A 72 6.73 -6.38 -14.65
N MET A 73 5.80 -5.58 -14.15
CA MET A 73 6.05 -4.33 -13.45
C MET A 73 7.01 -4.51 -12.27
N LEU A 74 6.80 -5.53 -11.44
CA LEU A 74 7.69 -5.87 -10.31
C LEU A 74 9.14 -6.11 -10.75
N SER A 75 9.33 -6.68 -11.95
CA SER A 75 10.67 -6.98 -12.49
C SER A 75 11.32 -5.83 -13.24
N SER A 76 10.55 -5.06 -14.02
CA SER A 76 11.09 -4.05 -14.95
C SER A 76 10.96 -2.61 -14.47
N GLN A 77 9.90 -2.31 -13.72
CA GLN A 77 9.52 -0.94 -13.33
C GLN A 77 9.05 -0.93 -11.88
N ARG A 78 9.89 -1.50 -11.00
CA ARG A 78 9.54 -1.78 -9.60
C ARG A 78 9.08 -0.55 -8.80
N ALA A 79 9.52 0.64 -9.20
CA ALA A 79 9.17 1.90 -8.55
C ALA A 79 7.65 2.13 -8.41
N PHE A 80 6.84 1.65 -9.38
CA PHE A 80 5.38 1.76 -9.28
C PHE A 80 4.83 1.15 -7.99
N LEU A 81 5.38 0.00 -7.60
CA LEU A 81 4.98 -0.72 -6.38
C LEU A 81 5.81 -0.25 -5.18
N GLU A 82 7.14 -0.21 -5.32
CA GLU A 82 8.06 0.07 -4.21
C GLU A 82 7.90 1.49 -3.64
N LYS A 83 7.62 2.49 -4.49
CA LYS A 83 7.38 3.86 -4.05
C LYS A 83 5.91 4.13 -3.72
N GLY A 84 5.05 3.11 -3.82
CA GLY A 84 3.62 3.23 -3.56
C GLY A 84 2.90 4.14 -4.55
N TRP A 85 3.31 4.17 -5.83
CA TRP A 85 2.63 4.95 -6.87
C TRP A 85 1.36 4.25 -7.38
N LEU A 86 1.35 2.92 -7.35
CA LEU A 86 0.21 2.10 -7.73
C LEU A 86 -0.19 1.22 -6.55
N LYS A 87 -1.47 1.28 -6.17
CA LYS A 87 -2.08 0.40 -5.18
C LYS A 87 -2.62 -0.84 -5.88
N VAL A 88 -2.35 -2.01 -5.30
CA VAL A 88 -2.95 -3.28 -5.73
C VAL A 88 -4.06 -3.61 -4.73
N MET A 89 -5.28 -3.82 -5.22
CA MET A 89 -6.46 -3.91 -4.35
C MET A 89 -6.89 -5.36 -4.07
N ASP A 90 -6.23 -6.33 -4.69
CA ASP A 90 -6.48 -7.76 -4.49
C ASP A 90 -5.46 -8.38 -3.54
N GLN A 91 -5.94 -8.89 -2.39
CA GLN A 91 -5.10 -9.49 -1.36
C GLN A 91 -4.43 -10.80 -1.82
N GLU A 92 -5.09 -11.61 -2.65
CA GLU A 92 -4.52 -12.84 -3.18
C GLU A 92 -3.36 -12.54 -4.13
N ALA A 93 -3.52 -11.53 -4.99
CA ALA A 93 -2.45 -11.04 -5.85
C ALA A 93 -1.27 -10.46 -5.04
N ILE A 94 -1.57 -9.69 -3.98
CA ILE A 94 -0.56 -9.15 -3.05
C ILE A 94 0.25 -10.28 -2.42
N ASP A 95 -0.42 -11.30 -1.88
CA ASP A 95 0.24 -12.42 -1.21
C ASP A 95 1.06 -13.25 -2.20
N TYR A 96 0.49 -13.54 -3.36
CA TYR A 96 1.12 -14.35 -4.41
C TYR A 96 2.38 -13.69 -4.97
N LEU A 97 2.34 -12.39 -5.27
CA LEU A 97 3.49 -11.61 -5.75
C LEU A 97 4.38 -11.09 -4.61
N ASN A 98 4.03 -11.41 -3.36
CA ASN A 98 4.73 -10.95 -2.15
C ASN A 98 4.86 -9.42 -2.11
N LEU A 99 3.79 -8.69 -2.39
CA LEU A 99 3.77 -7.22 -2.46
C LEU A 99 3.50 -6.55 -1.11
N ALA A 100 3.16 -7.32 -0.07
CA ALA A 100 2.84 -6.79 1.27
C ALA A 100 3.92 -5.84 1.81
N ARG A 101 5.20 -6.11 1.54
CA ARG A 101 6.32 -5.25 1.93
C ARG A 101 6.28 -3.84 1.33
N PHE A 102 5.59 -3.66 0.22
CA PHE A 102 5.44 -2.39 -0.50
C PHE A 102 4.12 -1.70 -0.18
N GLN A 103 3.07 -2.44 0.18
CA GLN A 103 1.76 -1.87 0.52
C GLN A 103 1.82 -0.89 1.69
N LYS A 104 2.78 -1.02 2.60
CA LYS A 104 3.05 -0.04 3.67
C LYS A 104 3.38 1.39 3.19
N ASN A 105 3.70 1.55 1.92
CA ASN A 105 4.04 2.84 1.30
C ASN A 105 2.85 3.48 0.57
N VAL A 106 1.73 2.77 0.49
CA VAL A 106 0.45 3.25 -0.03
C VAL A 106 -0.31 3.91 1.12
N VAL A 107 -1.01 5.00 0.84
CA VAL A 107 -1.81 5.76 1.81
C VAL A 107 -3.12 6.14 1.13
N ASP A 108 -4.24 5.98 1.82
CA ASP A 108 -5.55 6.32 1.29
C ASP A 108 -5.92 7.77 1.63
N LEU A 109 -6.99 8.29 1.02
CA LEU A 109 -7.42 9.67 1.26
C LEU A 109 -7.76 9.92 2.73
N ASP A 110 -8.41 8.94 3.38
CA ASP A 110 -8.73 8.99 4.80
C ASP A 110 -7.47 9.10 5.67
N ASP A 111 -6.39 8.41 5.30
CA ASP A 111 -5.10 8.53 6.01
C ASP A 111 -4.56 9.96 5.90
N ILE A 112 -4.66 10.57 4.72
CA ILE A 112 -4.21 11.95 4.50
C ILE A 112 -5.06 12.93 5.29
N ASP A 113 -6.38 12.81 5.24
CA ASP A 113 -7.29 13.68 5.99
C ASP A 113 -7.01 13.58 7.49
N HIS A 114 -6.86 12.37 8.03
CA HIS A 114 -6.50 12.17 9.42
C HIS A 114 -5.13 12.78 9.78
N ILE A 115 -4.14 12.71 8.90
CA ILE A 115 -2.84 13.37 9.14
C ILE A 115 -3.02 14.89 9.26
N LEU A 116 -3.86 15.50 8.43
CA LEU A 116 -4.07 16.95 8.44
C LEU A 116 -4.88 17.45 9.66
N GLU A 117 -5.54 16.54 10.38
CA GLU A 117 -6.28 16.81 11.62
C GLU A 117 -5.42 16.64 12.89
N GLN A 118 -4.19 16.12 12.77
CA GLN A 118 -3.29 15.89 13.90
C GLN A 118 -2.66 17.18 14.46
N SER A 119 -1.99 17.08 15.61
CA SER A 119 -1.25 18.22 16.16
C SER A 119 -0.06 18.62 15.26
N PRO A 120 0.40 19.89 15.32
CA PRO A 120 1.58 20.34 14.57
C PRO A 120 2.82 19.46 14.74
N GLU A 121 3.07 18.96 15.96
CA GLU A 121 4.19 18.09 16.29
C GLU A 121 4.05 16.70 15.66
N GLN A 122 2.84 16.14 15.70
CA GLN A 122 2.53 14.85 15.09
C GLN A 122 2.68 14.91 13.57
N ILE A 123 2.17 15.98 12.93
CA ILE A 123 2.32 16.21 11.49
C ILE A 123 3.79 16.24 11.08
N LYS A 124 4.64 16.99 11.82
CA LYS A 124 6.09 17.03 11.55
C LYS A 124 6.72 15.65 11.65
N GLN A 125 6.31 14.84 12.63
CA GLN A 125 6.81 13.48 12.80
C GLN A 125 6.38 12.56 11.64
N VAL A 126 5.10 12.60 11.26
CA VAL A 126 4.58 11.84 10.11
C VAL A 126 5.32 12.22 8.84
N ILE A 127 5.48 13.51 8.55
CA ILE A 127 6.22 13.99 7.38
C ILE A 127 7.68 13.50 7.42
N LYS A 128 8.33 13.48 8.59
CA LYS A 128 9.72 13.01 8.71
C LYS A 128 9.87 11.53 8.32
N GLU A 129 8.91 10.69 8.70
CA GLU A 129 8.92 9.25 8.45
C GLU A 129 8.35 8.86 7.07
N ALA A 130 7.51 9.73 6.49
CA ALA A 130 6.88 9.51 5.21
C ALA A 130 7.87 9.35 4.04
N ASN A 131 7.54 8.42 3.14
CA ASN A 131 8.25 8.28 1.88
C ASN A 131 7.98 9.48 0.95
N THR A 132 8.74 9.58 -0.15
CA THR A 132 8.63 10.70 -1.10
C THR A 132 7.22 10.84 -1.69
N ASN A 133 6.55 9.73 -2.00
CA ASN A 133 5.22 9.78 -2.59
C ASN A 133 4.17 10.28 -1.59
N THR A 134 4.18 9.74 -0.38
CA THR A 134 3.30 10.18 0.71
C THR A 134 3.50 11.67 1.02
N LYS A 135 4.74 12.17 1.03
CA LYS A 135 5.03 13.61 1.16
C LYS A 135 4.37 14.45 0.06
N SER A 136 4.46 13.99 -1.19
CA SER A 136 3.82 14.65 -2.33
C SER A 136 2.29 14.64 -2.23
N LEU A 137 1.69 13.55 -1.75
CA LEU A 137 0.25 13.46 -1.49
C LEU A 137 -0.17 14.43 -0.38
N ILE A 138 0.50 14.41 0.78
CA ILE A 138 0.24 15.35 1.89
C ILE A 138 0.31 16.79 1.39
N PHE A 139 1.37 17.16 0.67
CA PHE A 139 1.51 18.50 0.10
C PHE A 139 0.34 18.84 -0.82
N GLY A 140 0.03 17.95 -1.76
CA GLY A 140 -1.00 18.14 -2.75
C GLY A 140 -2.36 18.38 -2.12
N PHE A 141 -2.80 17.49 -1.23
CA PHE A 141 -4.10 17.59 -0.56
C PHE A 141 -4.15 18.77 0.42
N ALA A 142 -3.09 19.02 1.18
CA ALA A 142 -3.02 20.20 2.05
C ALA A 142 -3.14 21.50 1.26
N ARG A 143 -2.49 21.58 0.08
CA ARG A 143 -2.57 22.74 -0.80
C ARG A 143 -3.98 22.94 -1.36
N ASP A 144 -4.66 21.89 -1.80
CA ASP A 144 -6.04 22.00 -2.27
C ASP A 144 -6.95 22.50 -1.15
N LYS A 145 -6.86 21.91 0.05
CA LYS A 145 -7.64 22.36 1.21
C LYS A 145 -7.31 23.80 1.59
N TYR A 146 -6.05 24.22 1.48
CA TYR A 146 -5.65 25.62 1.71
C TYR A 146 -6.31 26.57 0.70
N VAL A 147 -6.24 26.25 -0.59
CA VAL A 147 -6.81 27.06 -1.69
C VAL A 147 -8.34 27.13 -1.60
N LEU A 148 -9.00 26.00 -1.27
CA LEU A 148 -10.44 25.92 -1.04
C LEU A 148 -10.87 26.61 0.26
N GLY A 149 -9.92 26.88 1.15
CA GLY A 149 -10.16 27.57 2.41
C GLY A 149 -10.64 26.69 3.55
N GLU A 150 -10.46 25.38 3.43
CA GLU A 150 -10.77 24.36 4.42
C GLU A 150 -9.63 24.20 5.45
N LEU A 151 -8.37 24.38 5.01
CA LEU A 151 -7.20 24.39 5.90
C LEU A 151 -6.86 25.83 6.30
N ARG A 152 -7.22 26.22 7.53
CA ARG A 152 -7.06 27.60 8.05
C ARG A 152 -6.19 27.74 9.30
N ASP A 153 -5.86 26.64 9.98
CA ASP A 153 -5.00 26.70 11.16
C ASP A 153 -3.55 27.03 10.76
N VAL A 154 -3.10 28.21 11.17
CA VAL A 154 -1.76 28.74 10.85
C VAL A 154 -0.64 27.87 11.42
N HIS A 155 -0.85 27.20 12.56
CA HIS A 155 0.16 26.33 13.15
C HIS A 155 0.31 25.03 12.36
N ILE A 156 -0.81 24.47 11.90
CA ILE A 156 -0.84 23.29 11.04
C ILE A 156 -0.20 23.60 9.69
N ILE A 157 -0.59 24.71 9.05
CA ILE A 157 0.00 25.15 7.78
C ILE A 157 1.52 25.29 7.92
N LYS A 158 2.01 25.99 8.95
CA LYS A 158 3.46 26.13 9.19
C LYS A 158 4.14 24.78 9.42
N ALA A 159 3.51 23.87 10.17
CA ALA A 159 4.07 22.55 10.41
C ALA A 159 4.26 21.74 9.11
N ILE A 160 3.27 21.79 8.22
CA ILE A 160 3.32 21.15 6.90
C ILE A 160 4.41 21.80 6.05
N GLU A 161 4.43 23.13 5.95
CA GLU A 161 5.40 23.86 5.12
C GLU A 161 6.85 23.67 5.59
N GLU A 162 7.09 23.73 6.91
CA GLU A 162 8.41 23.49 7.50
C GLU A 162 8.84 22.03 7.33
N GLY A 163 7.92 21.08 7.51
CA GLY A 163 8.20 19.66 7.37
C GLY A 163 8.53 19.25 5.94
N LEU A 164 7.88 19.89 4.95
CA LEU A 164 8.05 19.59 3.53
C LEU A 164 9.05 20.52 2.81
N GLY A 165 9.43 21.63 3.44
CA GLY A 165 10.27 22.66 2.84
C GLY A 165 9.62 23.39 1.66
N GLN A 166 8.29 23.45 1.60
CA GLN A 166 7.52 23.99 0.49
C GLN A 166 6.32 24.80 0.99
N LYS A 167 5.97 25.89 0.31
CA LYS A 167 4.82 26.74 0.66
C LYS A 167 3.52 26.20 0.07
N LEU A 168 2.44 26.25 0.85
CA LEU A 168 1.11 25.86 0.38
C LEU A 168 0.48 26.97 -0.47
N ASP A 169 0.80 28.22 -0.15
CA ASP A 169 0.33 29.38 -0.93
C ASP A 169 1.04 29.42 -2.30
N PRO A 170 0.29 29.36 -3.42
CA PRO A 170 0.88 29.46 -4.76
C PRO A 170 1.38 30.87 -5.11
N ASN A 171 0.99 31.90 -4.36
CA ASN A 171 1.23 33.30 -4.70
C ASN A 171 2.36 33.95 -3.88
N ASN A 172 3.06 33.18 -3.03
CA ASN A 172 4.06 33.69 -2.10
C ASN A 172 5.40 32.96 -2.25
#